data_AF-A0A961JQF3-F1
#
_entry.id   AF-A0A961JQF3-F1
#
_cell.length_a   1.000
_cell.length_b   1.000
_cell.length_c   1.000
_cell.angle_alpha   90.00
_cell.angle_beta   90.00
_cell.angle_gamma   90.00
#
_symmetry.space_group_name_H-M   'P 1'
#
loop_
_entity.id
_entity.type
_entity.pdbx_description
1 polymer ?
#
loop_
_entity_poly.entity_id
_entity_poly.type
_entity_poly.pdbx_seq_one_letter_code
_entity_poly.pdbx_strand_id
1 'polypeptide(L)'
;MTKSIFAGFCLSGLAALPALSEPYGTPDPADLRIYIFCSDVAAERPLGFEEAVACGHVFDRVKLAFVPGVTPEEFMALETRDRAEVNLVGYRRFREWFDTNPDLIDQLRSDIQADLAGFDG
;
A
#
# COMPACT_ATOMS: atom_id res chain seq x y z
N MET A 1 -45.88 -27.62 5.97
CA MET A 1 -46.13 -26.18 6.15
C MET A 1 -45.27 -25.69 7.31
N THR A 2 -44.12 -25.09 7.01
CA THR A 2 -43.35 -24.38 8.04
C THR A 2 -42.59 -23.24 7.35
N LYS A 3 -43.03 -22.02 7.62
CA LYS A 3 -42.36 -20.77 7.26
C LYS A 3 -41.14 -20.63 8.17
N SER A 4 -39.96 -20.34 7.62
CA SER A 4 -38.86 -19.75 8.36
C SER A 4 -38.52 -18.40 7.75
N ILE A 5 -38.54 -17.42 8.63
CA ILE A 5 -38.48 -15.98 8.41
C ILE A 5 -37.02 -15.56 8.23
N PHE A 6 -36.77 -14.76 7.19
CA PHE A 6 -35.56 -13.95 7.03
C PHE A 6 -35.45 -12.95 8.19
N ALA A 7 -34.37 -13.03 8.97
CA ALA A 7 -33.86 -11.91 9.75
C ALA A 7 -32.38 -12.18 10.07
N GLY A 8 -31.50 -11.64 9.25
CA GLY A 8 -30.05 -11.78 9.39
C GLY A 8 -29.37 -10.54 8.86
N PHE A 9 -29.51 -9.45 9.63
CA PHE A 9 -28.61 -8.32 9.78
C PHE A 9 -27.69 -7.97 8.59
N CYS A 10 -28.02 -6.88 7.90
CA CYS A 10 -27.07 -6.13 7.05
C CYS A 10 -25.88 -5.68 7.90
N LEU A 11 -24.74 -6.35 7.74
CA LEU A 11 -23.43 -5.74 7.97
C LEU A 11 -23.00 -5.08 6.66
N SER A 12 -23.46 -3.85 6.47
CA SER A 12 -22.99 -2.99 5.39
C SER A 12 -21.52 -2.64 5.62
N GLY A 13 -20.65 -3.02 4.68
CA GLY A 13 -19.76 -2.04 4.07
C GLY A 13 -18.29 -1.98 4.47
N LEU A 14 -17.72 -3.03 5.07
CA LEU A 14 -16.28 -3.27 4.93
C LEU A 14 -16.17 -4.61 4.23
N ALA A 15 -16.10 -4.56 2.89
CA ALA A 15 -15.68 -5.73 2.13
C ALA A 15 -14.32 -6.12 2.70
N ALA A 16 -14.28 -7.24 3.43
CA ALA A 16 -13.05 -7.87 3.82
C ALA A 16 -12.29 -8.10 2.52
N LEU A 17 -11.23 -7.30 2.31
CA LEU A 17 -10.30 -7.50 1.20
C LEU A 17 -9.96 -8.99 1.19
N PRO A 18 -10.11 -9.69 0.06
CA PRO A 18 -9.78 -11.11 0.00
C PRO A 18 -8.37 -11.25 0.57
N ALA A 19 -8.24 -12.09 1.60
CA ALA A 19 -6.96 -12.40 2.21
C ALA A 19 -6.02 -12.84 1.08
N LEU A 20 -5.08 -11.96 0.74
CA LEU A 20 -4.15 -12.12 -0.36
C LEU A 20 -3.31 -13.37 -0.07
N SER A 21 -3.65 -14.45 -0.73
CA SER A 21 -3.04 -15.75 -0.52
C SER A 21 -1.70 -15.82 -1.27
N GLU A 22 -0.60 -15.96 -0.50
CA GLU A 22 0.78 -16.42 -0.85
C GLU A 22 1.77 -15.40 -1.46
N PRO A 23 3.11 -15.45 -1.22
CA PRO A 23 3.92 -15.84 -0.06
C PRO A 23 4.58 -14.63 0.67
N TYR A 24 4.14 -13.40 0.37
CA TYR A 24 4.72 -12.17 0.89
C TYR A 24 3.76 -11.42 1.83
N GLY A 25 4.27 -10.51 2.66
CA GLY A 25 3.41 -9.66 3.49
C GLY A 25 2.56 -8.71 2.64
N THR A 26 1.48 -8.20 3.23
CA THR A 26 0.65 -7.15 2.62
C THR A 26 1.04 -5.81 3.23
N PRO A 27 1.26 -4.75 2.42
CA PRO A 27 1.49 -3.40 2.94
C PRO A 27 0.33 -2.91 3.79
N ASP A 28 0.63 -2.02 4.73
CA ASP A 28 -0.42 -1.27 5.41
C ASP A 28 -1.23 -0.46 4.37
N PRO A 29 -2.57 -0.50 4.40
CA PRO A 29 -3.39 0.20 3.41
C PRO A 29 -3.18 1.72 3.39
N ALA A 30 -2.89 2.35 4.53
CA ALA A 30 -2.62 3.78 4.57
C ALA A 30 -1.26 4.10 3.92
N ASP A 31 -0.23 3.29 4.19
CA ASP A 31 1.07 3.42 3.53
C ASP A 31 0.96 3.20 2.01
N LEU A 32 0.15 2.23 1.58
CA LEU A 32 -0.07 1.98 0.15
C LEU A 32 -0.78 3.15 -0.55
N ARG A 33 -1.77 3.78 0.10
CA ARG A 33 -2.43 4.99 -0.42
C ARG A 33 -1.44 6.14 -0.58
N ILE A 34 -0.61 6.38 0.43
CA ILE A 34 0.41 7.43 0.37
C ILE A 34 1.45 7.09 -0.70
N TYR A 35 1.84 5.82 -0.85
CA TYR A 35 2.73 5.38 -1.92
C TYR A 35 2.18 5.73 -3.30
N ILE A 36 0.91 5.42 -3.56
CA ILE A 36 0.24 5.69 -4.84
C ILE A 36 0.19 7.19 -5.07
N PHE A 37 -0.29 7.97 -4.10
CA PHE A 37 -0.34 9.42 -4.18
C PHE A 37 1.04 10.04 -4.51
N CYS A 38 2.06 9.68 -3.75
CA CYS A 38 3.43 10.16 -3.97
C CYS A 38 3.97 9.76 -5.34
N SER A 39 3.65 8.55 -5.82
CA SER A 39 4.10 8.04 -7.12
C SER A 39 3.42 8.77 -8.27
N ASP A 40 2.12 9.04 -8.17
CA ASP A 40 1.36 9.77 -9.18
C ASP A 40 1.83 11.23 -9.25
N VAL A 41 2.04 11.90 -8.11
CA VAL A 41 2.64 13.26 -8.08
C VAL A 41 4.04 13.27 -8.69
N ALA A 42 4.88 12.28 -8.36
CA ALA A 42 6.23 12.16 -8.90
C ALA A 42 6.27 11.88 -10.41
N ALA A 43 5.21 11.31 -10.98
CA ALA A 43 5.07 11.12 -12.42
C ALA A 43 4.74 12.42 -13.16
N GLU A 44 4.10 13.38 -12.49
CA GLU A 44 3.74 14.68 -13.06
C GLU A 44 4.82 15.74 -12.86
N ARG A 45 5.52 15.70 -11.73
CA ARG A 45 6.58 16.66 -11.39
C ARG A 45 7.64 16.08 -10.44
N PRO A 46 8.85 16.65 -10.40
CA PRO A 46 9.78 16.37 -9.32
C PRO A 46 9.17 16.72 -7.96
N LEU A 47 9.41 15.85 -6.97
CA LEU A 47 9.07 16.11 -5.57
C LEU A 47 10.05 17.14 -4.97
N GLY A 48 9.53 18.06 -4.15
CA GLY A 48 10.34 18.91 -3.30
C GLY A 48 11.09 18.10 -2.25
N PHE A 49 12.08 18.70 -1.57
CA PHE A 49 12.89 17.98 -0.59
C PHE A 49 12.06 17.35 0.54
N GLU A 50 11.15 18.12 1.14
CA GLU A 50 10.30 17.63 2.24
C GLU A 50 9.34 16.53 1.79
N GLU A 51 8.74 16.68 0.61
CA GLU A 51 7.89 15.65 -0.01
C GLU A 51 8.69 14.38 -0.27
N ALA A 52 9.90 14.50 -0.82
CA ALA A 52 10.76 13.36 -1.11
C ALA A 52 11.17 12.60 0.15
N VAL A 53 11.47 13.29 1.26
CA VAL A 53 11.77 12.66 2.55
C VAL A 53 10.54 11.94 3.09
N ALA A 54 9.37 12.60 3.11
CA ALA A 54 8.13 12.01 3.61
C ALA A 54 7.70 10.78 2.80
N CYS A 55 7.67 10.90 1.47
CA CYS A 55 7.36 9.81 0.55
C CYS A 55 8.40 8.68 0.65
N GLY A 56 9.69 9.01 0.81
CA GLY A 56 10.77 8.02 0.96
C GLY A 56 10.56 7.08 2.15
N HIS A 57 10.17 7.60 3.31
CA HIS A 57 9.87 6.77 4.48
C HIS A 57 8.70 5.81 4.24
N VAL A 58 7.67 6.24 3.52
CA VAL A 58 6.53 5.39 3.15
C VAL A 58 6.96 4.32 2.15
N PHE A 59 7.76 4.71 1.15
CA PHE A 59 8.24 3.78 0.13
C PHE A 59 9.05 2.64 0.75
N ASP A 60 9.88 2.94 1.76
CA ASP A 60 10.63 1.91 2.46
C ASP A 60 9.72 0.98 3.26
N ARG A 61 8.74 1.51 4.01
CA ARG A 61 7.78 0.66 4.74
C ARG A 61 6.98 -0.26 3.82
N VAL A 62 6.49 0.25 2.69
CA VAL A 62 5.75 -0.54 1.69
C VAL A 62 6.61 -1.67 1.13
N LYS A 63 7.87 -1.41 0.79
CA LYS A 63 8.77 -2.45 0.27
C LYS A 63 9.18 -3.46 1.35
N LEU A 64 9.42 -3.01 2.57
CA LEU A 64 9.81 -3.88 3.69
C LEU A 64 8.69 -4.83 4.12
N ALA A 65 7.43 -4.50 3.86
CA ALA A 65 6.32 -5.46 4.00
C ALA A 65 6.54 -6.77 3.21
N PHE A 66 7.39 -6.75 2.17
CA PHE A 66 7.75 -7.92 1.36
C PHE A 66 9.10 -8.55 1.72
N VAL A 67 9.75 -8.11 2.81
CA VAL A 67 11.02 -8.66 3.29
C VAL A 67 10.83 -9.24 4.70
N PRO A 68 10.51 -10.55 4.81
CA PRO A 68 10.30 -11.17 6.11
C PRO A 68 11.52 -11.06 7.02
N GLY A 69 11.29 -10.71 8.29
CA GLY A 69 12.35 -10.62 9.30
C GLY A 69 13.24 -9.39 9.19
N VAL A 70 12.83 -8.36 8.44
CA VAL A 70 13.49 -7.05 8.44
C VAL A 70 12.49 -5.97 8.86
N THR A 71 12.69 -5.43 10.06
CA THR A 71 11.95 -4.27 10.56
C THR A 71 12.52 -2.97 9.99
N PRO A 72 11.76 -1.86 10.02
CA PRO A 72 12.28 -0.55 9.63
C PRO A 72 13.51 -0.12 10.44
N GLU A 73 13.56 -0.44 11.73
CA GLU A 73 14.71 -0.11 12.59
C GLU A 73 15.96 -0.89 12.18
N GLU A 74 15.84 -2.20 11.95
CA GLU A 74 16.93 -3.03 11.44
C GLU A 74 17.41 -2.56 10.07
N PHE A 75 16.48 -2.22 9.17
CA PHE A 75 16.80 -1.70 7.84
C PHE A 75 17.62 -0.41 7.89
N MET A 76 17.29 0.51 8.81
CA MET A 76 18.00 1.77 8.98
C MET A 76 19.39 1.57 9.62
N ALA A 77 19.58 0.52 10.40
CA ALA A 77 20.86 0.15 10.98
C ALA A 77 21.82 -0.54 10.00
N LEU A 78 21.35 -0.98 8.83
CA LEU A 78 22.19 -1.61 7.81
C LEU A 78 23.21 -0.66 7.21
N GLU A 79 24.36 -1.22 6.87
CA GLU A 79 25.33 -0.55 6.00
C GLU A 79 24.71 -0.22 4.64
N THR A 80 25.23 0.82 3.99
CA THR A 80 24.63 1.36 2.76
C THR A 80 24.44 0.31 1.67
N ARG A 81 25.41 -0.62 1.54
CA ARG A 81 25.32 -1.71 0.58
C ARG A 81 24.19 -2.67 0.91
N ASP A 82 24.15 -3.17 2.14
CA ASP A 82 23.16 -4.17 2.57
C ASP A 82 21.75 -3.59 2.55
N ARG A 83 21.61 -2.31 2.92
CA ARG A 83 20.35 -1.55 2.79
C ARG A 83 19.88 -1.49 1.34
N ALA A 84 20.79 -1.26 0.38
CA ALA A 84 20.44 -1.24 -1.04
C ALA A 84 20.00 -2.63 -1.55
N GLU A 85 20.67 -3.70 -1.09
CA GLU A 85 20.31 -5.08 -1.44
C GLU A 85 18.92 -5.45 -0.90
N VAL A 86 18.62 -5.13 0.37
CA VAL A 86 17.29 -5.34 0.98
C VAL A 86 16.21 -4.53 0.27
N ASN A 87 16.46 -3.25 -0.01
CA ASN A 87 15.52 -2.38 -0.72
C ASN A 87 15.20 -2.92 -2.12
N LEU A 88 16.19 -3.46 -2.84
CA LEU A 88 15.99 -4.06 -4.16
C LEU A 88 15.13 -5.32 -4.12
N VAL A 89 15.35 -6.18 -3.11
CA VAL A 89 14.53 -7.39 -2.89
C VAL A 89 13.09 -6.99 -2.59
N GLY A 90 12.88 -6.07 -1.64
CA GLY A 90 11.55 -5.58 -1.28
C GLY A 90 10.84 -4.92 -2.46
N TYR A 91 11.54 -4.07 -3.21
CA TYR A 91 11.00 -3.42 -4.40
C TYR A 91 10.53 -4.41 -5.47
N ARG A 92 11.33 -5.44 -5.78
CA ARG A 92 10.97 -6.43 -6.80
C ARG A 92 9.68 -7.17 -6.43
N ARG A 93 9.59 -7.63 -5.19
CA ARG A 93 8.41 -8.36 -4.68
C ARG A 93 7.19 -7.46 -4.58
N PHE A 94 7.37 -6.24 -4.10
CA PHE A 94 6.30 -5.24 -4.10
C PHE A 94 5.77 -4.97 -5.51
N ARG A 95 6.64 -4.81 -6.51
CA ARG A 95 6.23 -4.57 -7.90
C ARG A 95 5.47 -5.75 -8.49
N GLU A 96 5.95 -6.98 -8.27
CA GLU A 96 5.23 -8.20 -8.67
C GLU A 96 3.83 -8.27 -8.05
N TRP A 97 3.72 -8.00 -6.75
CA TRP A 97 2.43 -7.91 -6.06
C TRP A 97 1.56 -6.78 -6.62
N PHE A 98 2.12 -5.58 -6.80
CA PHE A 98 1.38 -4.40 -7.29
C PHE A 98 0.78 -4.66 -8.67
N ASP A 99 1.54 -5.27 -9.57
CA ASP A 99 1.12 -5.55 -10.95
C ASP A 99 0.11 -6.72 -11.05
N THR A 100 0.04 -7.58 -10.02
CA THR A 100 -0.94 -8.67 -9.93
C THR A 100 -2.23 -8.28 -9.19
N ASN A 101 -2.31 -7.05 -8.66
CA ASN A 101 -3.47 -6.54 -7.92
C ASN A 101 -4.11 -5.29 -8.57
N PRO A 102 -4.34 -5.25 -9.89
CA PRO A 102 -4.77 -4.03 -10.59
C PRO A 102 -6.08 -3.47 -10.03
N ASP A 103 -7.09 -4.31 -9.76
CA ASP A 103 -8.39 -3.87 -9.27
C ASP A 103 -8.29 -3.12 -7.92
N LEU A 104 -7.42 -3.61 -7.02
CA LEU A 104 -7.17 -2.94 -5.74
C LEU A 104 -6.47 -1.59 -5.96
N ILE A 105 -5.44 -1.55 -6.82
CA ILE A 105 -4.71 -0.33 -7.11
C ILE A 105 -5.62 0.72 -7.75
N ASP A 106 -6.46 0.33 -8.68
CA ASP A 106 -7.40 1.22 -9.35
C ASP A 106 -8.48 1.73 -8.39
N GLN A 107 -8.98 0.89 -7.50
CA GLN A 107 -9.89 1.33 -6.44
C GLN A 107 -9.22 2.37 -5.52
N LEU A 108 -8.00 2.10 -5.06
CA LEU A 108 -7.27 3.04 -4.19
C LEU A 108 -6.99 4.36 -4.89
N ARG A 109 -6.65 4.35 -6.18
CA ARG A 109 -6.52 5.57 -6.99
C ARG A 109 -7.83 6.35 -7.06
N SER A 110 -8.94 5.67 -7.32
CA SER A 110 -10.27 6.30 -7.35
C SER A 110 -10.59 6.98 -6.02
N ASP A 111 -10.30 6.31 -4.90
CA ASP A 111 -10.55 6.86 -3.56
C ASP A 111 -9.68 8.08 -3.28
N ILE A 112 -8.39 8.05 -3.66
CA ILE A 112 -7.48 9.19 -3.50
C ILE A 112 -7.99 10.41 -4.29
N GLN A 113 -8.44 10.21 -5.53
CA GLN A 113 -8.97 11.30 -6.35
C GLN A 113 -10.28 11.87 -5.79
N ALA A 114 -11.15 11.01 -5.26
CA ALA A 114 -12.38 11.45 -4.61
C ALA A 114 -12.09 12.31 -3.36
N ASP A 115 -11.11 11.90 -2.54
CA ASP A 115 -10.69 12.66 -1.37
C ASP A 115 -10.15 14.04 -1.76
N LEU A 116 -9.25 14.11 -2.75
CA LEU A 116 -8.68 15.38 -3.23
C LEU A 116 -9.76 16.34 -3.74
N ALA A 117 -10.72 15.84 -4.54
CA ALA A 117 -11.83 16.66 -5.03
C ALA A 117 -12.74 17.19 -3.92
N GLY A 118 -12.83 16.48 -2.78
CA GLY A 118 -13.61 16.89 -1.61
C GLY A 118 -12.96 18.01 -0.79
N PHE A 119 -11.65 18.24 -0.91
CA PHE A 119 -10.93 19.31 -0.21
C PHE A 119 -10.99 20.66 -0.94
N ASP A 120 -11.36 20.67 -2.22
CA ASP A 120 -11.46 21.88 -3.06
C ASP A 120 -12.85 22.55 -3.01
N GLY A 121 -13.76 22.08 -2.15
CA GLY A 121 -15.13 22.60 -1.96
C GLY A 121 -15.37 23.21 -0.58
#